data_AF-E7MQL1-F1
#
_entry.id   AF-E7MQL1-F1
#
_cell.length_a   1.000
_cell.length_b   1.000
_cell.length_c   1.000
_cell.angle_alpha   90.00
_cell.angle_beta   90.00
_cell.angle_gamma   90.00
#
_symmetry.space_group_name_H-M   'P 1'
#
loop_
_entity.id
_entity.type
_entity.pdbx_description
1 polymer ?
#
loop_
_entity_poly.entity_id
_entity_poly.type
_entity_poly.pdbx_seq_one_letter_code
_entity_poly.pdbx_strand_id
1 'polypeptide(L)'
;MNVFSKTSITSLKGEMFYARKRFLSAKEVGEIMGRSNSYAHRYICQLNEELEKKGYLTIKGRVVSTYFYERFFSKDDETKDNKYVRIQR
;
A
#
# COMPACT_ATOMS: atom_id res chain seq x y z
N MET A 1 -8.72 25.59 27.59
CA MET A 1 -7.58 24.78 27.10
C MET A 1 -7.99 24.04 25.85
N ASN A 2 -7.35 24.32 24.71
CA ASN A 2 -7.56 23.60 23.46
C ASN A 2 -6.74 22.30 23.49
N VAL A 3 -7.41 21.14 23.55
CA VAL A 3 -6.80 19.80 23.56
C VAL A 3 -6.66 19.20 22.15
N PHE A 4 -6.80 19.99 21.08
CA PHE A 4 -6.58 19.55 19.68
C PHE A 4 -5.19 19.94 19.14
N SER A 5 -4.11 19.29 19.59
CA SER A 5 -2.79 19.59 18.99
C SER A 5 -1.81 18.43 18.81
N LYS A 6 -2.17 17.17 19.12
CA LYS A 6 -1.21 16.06 19.01
C LYS A 6 -1.62 14.85 18.16
N THR A 7 -2.89 14.71 17.76
CA THR A 7 -3.35 13.50 17.02
C THR A 7 -3.31 13.64 15.50
N SER A 8 -3.33 14.87 14.95
CA SER A 8 -3.42 15.08 13.49
C SER A 8 -2.07 15.03 12.75
N ILE A 9 -0.96 15.32 13.44
CA ILE A 9 0.37 15.42 12.81
C ILE A 9 1.01 14.03 12.62
N THR A 10 0.67 13.07 13.47
CA THR A 10 1.13 11.67 13.37
C THR A 10 0.48 10.91 12.21
N SER A 11 -0.79 11.15 11.89
CA SER A 11 -1.46 10.53 10.72
C SER A 11 -0.85 10.99 9.39
N LEU A 12 -0.62 12.29 9.21
CA LEU A 12 -0.09 12.83 7.95
C LEU A 12 1.34 12.37 7.65
N LYS A 13 2.17 12.16 8.68
CA LYS A 13 3.54 11.63 8.52
C LYS A 13 3.55 10.14 8.19
N GLY A 14 2.65 9.35 8.77
CA GLY A 14 2.53 7.92 8.52
C GLY A 14 2.09 7.61 7.09
N GLU A 15 1.01 8.26 6.65
CA GLU A 15 0.46 8.09 5.29
C GLU A 15 1.47 8.47 4.19
N MET A 16 2.16 9.61 4.35
CA MET A 16 3.21 10.04 3.41
C MET A 16 4.45 9.14 3.42
N PHE A 17 4.76 8.49 4.54
CA PHE A 17 5.92 7.60 4.65
C PHE A 17 5.71 6.25 3.95
N TYR A 18 4.48 5.72 3.99
CA TYR A 18 4.14 4.46 3.32
C TYR A 18 4.16 4.56 1.80
N ALA A 19 3.81 5.72 1.23
CA ALA A 19 3.97 5.97 -0.20
C ALA A 19 5.44 5.96 -0.68
N ARG A 20 6.40 6.14 0.23
CA ARG A 20 7.85 6.08 -0.05
C ARG A 20 8.45 4.69 0.11
N LYS A 21 7.78 3.78 0.82
CA LYS A 21 8.23 2.38 0.96
C LYS A 21 7.92 1.61 -0.32
N ARG A 22 8.89 0.83 -0.81
CA ARG A 22 8.71 -0.03 -2.00
C ARG A 22 7.85 -1.26 -1.73
N PHE A 23 7.85 -1.75 -0.48
CA PHE A 23 7.13 -2.95 -0.08
C PHE A 23 6.35 -2.69 1.20
N LEU A 24 5.18 -3.34 1.30
CA LEU A 24 4.33 -3.37 2.49
C LEU A 24 4.28 -4.79 3.05
N SER A 25 4.33 -4.90 4.37
CA SER A 25 4.12 -6.11 5.15
C SER A 25 2.66 -6.26 5.58
N ALA A 26 2.29 -7.45 6.05
CA ALA A 26 0.92 -7.72 6.52
C ALA A 26 0.47 -6.78 7.65
N LYS A 27 1.39 -6.35 8.52
CA LYS A 27 1.09 -5.38 9.57
C LYS A 27 0.70 -4.03 8.99
N GLU A 28 1.52 -3.53 8.05
CA GLU A 28 1.32 -2.23 7.41
C GLU A 28 0.06 -2.24 6.55
N VAL A 29 -0.19 -3.31 5.81
CA VAL A 29 -1.43 -3.50 5.04
C VAL A 29 -2.64 -3.58 5.98
N GLY A 30 -2.53 -4.25 7.13
CA GLY A 30 -3.60 -4.30 8.14
C GLY A 30 -3.91 -2.93 8.72
N GLU A 31 -2.88 -2.14 9.04
CA GLU A 31 -3.01 -0.75 9.48
C GLU A 31 -3.70 0.12 8.42
N ILE A 32 -3.26 0.05 7.17
CA ILE A 32 -3.82 0.84 6.06
C ILE A 32 -5.28 0.46 5.77
N MET A 33 -5.60 -0.83 5.80
CA MET A 33 -6.96 -1.31 5.51
C MET A 33 -7.91 -1.30 6.72
N GLY A 34 -7.40 -1.04 7.94
CA GLY A 34 -8.16 -1.20 9.18
C GLY A 34 -8.61 -2.65 9.43
N ARG A 35 -7.79 -3.64 9.03
CA ARG A 35 -8.08 -5.09 9.14
C ARG A 35 -7.03 -5.83 9.96
N SER A 36 -7.35 -7.05 10.37
CA SER A 36 -6.40 -7.89 11.11
C SER A 36 -5.22 -8.32 10.24
N ASN A 37 -4.07 -8.57 10.88
CA ASN A 37 -2.84 -9.02 10.20
C ASN A 37 -3.07 -10.29 9.37
N SER A 38 -3.87 -11.23 9.88
CA SER A 38 -4.19 -12.48 9.18
C SER A 38 -4.98 -12.21 7.90
N TYR A 39 -5.88 -11.23 7.92
CA TYR A 39 -6.68 -10.85 6.76
C TYR A 39 -5.81 -10.11 5.73
N ALA A 40 -4.96 -9.19 6.19
CA ALA A 40 -3.97 -8.51 5.36
C ALA A 40 -3.01 -9.50 4.67
N HIS A 41 -2.56 -10.54 5.37
CA HIS A 41 -1.69 -11.57 4.80
C HIS A 41 -2.37 -12.33 3.66
N ARG A 42 -3.69 -12.61 3.75
CA ARG A 42 -4.44 -13.23 2.65
C ARG A 42 -4.44 -12.36 1.40
N TYR A 43 -4.65 -11.04 1.56
CA TYR A 43 -4.58 -10.12 0.42
C TYR A 43 -3.19 -10.03 -0.18
N ILE A 44 -2.14 -10.00 0.65
CA ILE A 44 -0.76 -10.02 0.14
C ILE A 44 -0.50 -11.26 -0.72
N CYS A 45 -0.93 -12.45 -0.28
CA CYS A 45 -0.82 -13.66 -1.10
C CYS A 45 -1.56 -13.52 -2.43
N GLN A 46 -2.81 -13.05 -2.40
CA GLN A 46 -3.61 -12.88 -3.60
C GLN A 46 -2.97 -11.89 -4.59
N LEU A 47 -2.48 -10.74 -4.10
CA LEU A 47 -1.82 -9.74 -4.93
C LEU A 47 -0.52 -10.27 -5.55
N ASN A 48 0.24 -11.05 -4.79
CA ASN A 48 1.44 -11.69 -5.29
C ASN A 48 1.10 -12.75 -6.37
N GLU A 49 0.08 -13.57 -6.18
CA GLU A 49 -0.37 -14.50 -7.21
C GLU A 49 -0.80 -13.78 -8.50
N GLU A 50 -1.46 -12.61 -8.39
CA GLU A 50 -1.79 -11.78 -9.55
C GLU A 50 -0.54 -11.24 -10.25
N LEU A 51 0.46 -10.81 -9.49
CA LEU A 51 1.74 -10.31 -10.01
C LEU A 51 2.56 -11.43 -10.68
N GLU A 52 2.60 -12.61 -10.09
CA GLU A 52 3.25 -13.80 -10.66
C GLU A 52 2.61 -14.20 -11.98
N LYS A 53 1.27 -14.20 -12.06
CA LYS A 53 0.53 -14.47 -13.31
C LYS A 53 0.83 -13.45 -14.40
N LYS A 54 1.16 -12.21 -14.04
CA LYS A 54 1.59 -11.16 -14.97
C LYS A 54 3.08 -11.26 -15.34
N GLY A 55 3.82 -12.21 -14.76
CA GLY A 55 5.24 -12.43 -15.00
C GLY A 55 6.18 -11.63 -14.09
N TYR A 56 5.67 -11.04 -13.01
CA TYR A 56 6.49 -10.31 -12.04
C TYR A 56 7.00 -11.23 -10.93
N LEU A 57 8.17 -10.89 -10.37
CA LEU A 57 8.69 -11.51 -9.16
C LEU A 57 8.00 -10.95 -7.92
N THR A 58 7.76 -11.82 -6.94
CA THR A 58 7.07 -11.49 -5.69
C THR A 58 7.86 -11.98 -4.48
N ILE A 59 7.50 -11.49 -3.29
CA ILE A 59 8.12 -11.88 -2.03
C ILE A 59 7.01 -12.34 -1.09
N LYS A 60 7.11 -13.58 -0.58
CA LYS A 60 6.13 -14.10 0.37
C LYS A 60 5.99 -13.19 1.59
N GLY A 61 4.75 -12.84 1.94
CA GLY A 61 4.43 -11.99 3.09
C GLY A 61 4.69 -10.49 2.88
N ARG A 62 5.10 -10.06 1.68
CA ARG A 62 5.21 -8.65 1.29
C ARG A 62 4.58 -8.40 -0.07
N VAL A 63 4.09 -7.19 -0.30
CA VAL A 63 3.57 -6.77 -1.60
C VAL A 63 4.23 -5.45 -2.02
N VAL A 64 4.39 -5.25 -3.32
CA VAL A 64 4.83 -3.95 -3.86
C VAL A 64 3.76 -2.90 -3.51
N SER A 65 4.16 -1.83 -2.85
CA SER A 65 3.25 -0.79 -2.36
C SER A 65 2.43 -0.17 -3.49
N THR A 66 3.05 0.11 -4.63
CA THR A 66 2.40 0.70 -5.80
C THR A 66 1.24 -0.17 -6.28
N TYR A 67 1.48 -1.47 -6.43
CA TYR A 67 0.44 -2.41 -6.87
C TYR A 67 -0.69 -2.54 -5.85
N PHE A 68 -0.37 -2.54 -4.56
CA PHE A 68 -1.38 -2.52 -3.51
C PHE A 68 -2.27 -1.27 -3.61
N TYR A 69 -1.67 -0.07 -3.71
CA TYR A 69 -2.45 1.17 -3.81
C TYR A 69 -3.25 1.26 -5.11
N GLU A 70 -2.67 0.85 -6.23
CA GLU A 70 -3.35 0.77 -7.52
C GLU A 70 -4.56 -0.18 -7.46
N ARG A 71 -4.41 -1.34 -6.83
CA ARG A 71 -5.47 -2.36 -6.79
C ARG A 71 -6.64 -1.98 -5.88
N PHE A 72 -6.37 -1.32 -4.75
CA PHE A 72 -7.38 -1.04 -3.73
C PHE A 72 -7.94 0.38 -3.76
N PHE A 73 -7.16 1.37 -4.24
CA PHE A 73 -7.53 2.78 -4.16
C PHE A 73 -7.58 3.48 -5.52
N SER A 74 -7.26 2.80 -6.64
CA SER A 74 -7.41 3.41 -7.98
C SER A 74 -8.77 3.10 -8.62
N LYS A 75 -9.67 4.09 -8.45
CA LYS A 75 -10.92 4.46 -9.15
C LYS A 75 -11.93 4.82 -8.06
N ASP A 76 -12.21 6.09 -7.78
CA ASP A 76 -12.42 7.22 -8.68
C ASP A 76 -11.73 8.49 -8.17
N ASP A 77 -10.87 9.10 -8.98
CA ASP A 77 -10.91 10.54 -9.21
C ASP A 77 -9.88 10.93 -10.28
N GLU A 78 -10.33 11.78 -11.19
CA GLU A 78 -9.52 12.38 -12.22
C GLU A 78 -8.47 13.29 -11.57
N THR A 79 -7.24 12.83 -11.40
CA THR A 79 -6.12 13.76 -11.33
C THR A 79 -4.84 13.10 -11.81
N LYS A 80 -4.40 13.63 -12.95
CA LYS A 80 -3.17 13.32 -13.64
C LYS A 80 -1.99 13.48 -12.69
N ASP A 81 -1.22 12.41 -12.47
CA ASP A 81 0.24 12.50 -12.32
C ASP A 81 0.84 11.13 -12.59
N ASN A 82 1.26 10.97 -13.83
CA ASN A 82 2.00 9.83 -14.38
C ASN A 82 3.34 9.70 -13.63
N LYS A 83 3.37 9.05 -12.45
CA LYS A 83 4.58 8.96 -11.61
C LYS A 83 5.08 7.54 -11.31
N TYR A 84 4.46 6.50 -11.87
CA TYR A 84 5.01 5.16 -11.79
C TYR A 84 5.66 4.78 -13.13
N VAL A 85 6.83 5.38 -13.31
CA VAL A 85 7.76 5.11 -14.40
C VAL A 85 8.15 3.63 -14.37
N ARG A 86 7.74 2.94 -15.44
CA ARG A 86 8.37 1.76 -16.07
C ARG A 86 9.50 1.11 -15.27
N ILE A 87 9.24 -0.08 -14.74
CA ILE A 87 10.30 -1.05 -14.48
C ILE A 87 10.70 -1.64 -15.84
N GLN A 88 11.82 -1.16 -16.38
CA GLN A 88 12.38 -1.57 -17.67
C GLN A 88 13.22 -2.85 -17.53
N ARG A 89 13.05 -3.70 -18.56
CA ARG A 89 13.88 -4.79 -19.10
C ARG A 89 14.20 -5.98 -18.20
#